data_AF-A0A2E9PPB1-F1
#
_entry.id   AF-A0A2E9PPB1-F1
#
_cell.length_a   1.000
_cell.length_b   1.000
_cell.length_c   1.000
_cell.angle_alpha   90.00
_cell.angle_beta   90.00
_cell.angle_gamma   90.00
#
_symmetry.space_group_name_H-M   'P 1'
#
loop_
_entity.id
_entity.type
_entity.pdbx_description
1 polymer ?
#
loop_
_entity_poly.entity_id
_entity_poly.type
_entity_poly.pdbx_seq_one_letter_code
_entity_poly.pdbx_strand_id
1 'polypeptide(L)' 'MKENQYDLQEMNTLIQTMKKTAKTLHDQAASFPAVQKNATRILASIKMLEINISDIIDLNSKK' A
#
# COMPACT_ATOMS: atom_id res chain seq x y z
N MET A 1 -19.58 -21.32 11.14
CA MET A 1 -18.44 -20.98 10.27
C MET A 1 -17.57 -20.03 11.06
N LYS A 2 -16.30 -20.36 11.35
CA LYS A 2 -15.40 -19.40 12.03
C LYS A 2 -15.09 -18.32 11.00
N GLU A 3 -15.50 -17.09 11.27
CA GLU A 3 -15.13 -15.92 10.46
C GLU A 3 -13.61 -15.90 10.32
N ASN A 4 -13.11 -15.85 9.09
CA ASN A 4 -11.70 -15.58 8.82
C ASN A 4 -11.39 -14.21 9.44
N GLN A 5 -10.82 -14.20 10.65
CA GLN A 5 -10.20 -12.99 11.17
C GLN A 5 -9.03 -12.66 10.26
N TYR A 6 -9.24 -11.69 9.37
CA TYR A 6 -8.18 -11.14 8.56
C TYR A 6 -7.14 -10.49 9.48
N ASP A 7 -5.88 -10.87 9.36
CA ASP A 7 -4.78 -10.20 10.08
C ASP A 7 -4.53 -8.84 9.42
N LEU A 8 -5.17 -7.81 9.98
CA LEU A 8 -5.02 -6.44 9.51
C LEU A 8 -3.57 -5.95 9.62
N GLN A 9 -2.80 -6.43 10.60
CA GLN A 9 -1.40 -6.05 10.76
C GLN A 9 -0.52 -6.65 9.65
N GLU A 10 -0.78 -7.89 9.28
CA GLU A 10 -0.12 -8.52 8.14
C GLU A 10 -0.45 -7.77 6.84
N MET A 11 -1.74 -7.46 6.60
CA MET A 11 -2.16 -6.69 5.43
C MET A 11 -1.52 -5.31 5.38
N ASN A 12 -1.46 -4.60 6.51
CA ASN A 12 -0.80 -3.31 6.59
C ASN A 12 0.69 -3.41 6.25
N THR A 13 1.38 -4.43 6.77
CA THR A 13 2.80 -4.68 6.48
C THR A 13 3.03 -4.92 4.99
N LEU A 14 2.16 -5.69 4.34
CA LEU A 14 2.21 -5.93 2.90
C LEU A 14 1.96 -4.65 2.11
N ILE A 15 0.96 -3.85 2.47
CA ILE A 15 0.66 -2.56 1.83
C ILE A 15 1.86 -1.60 1.93
N GLN A 16 2.48 -1.47 3.11
CA GLN A 16 3.66 -0.62 3.29
C GLN A 16 4.87 -1.12 2.49
N THR A 17 5.05 -2.44 2.39
CA THR A 17 6.10 -3.05 1.57
C THR A 17 5.89 -2.75 0.09
N MET A 18 4.66 -2.91 -0.41
CA MET A 18 4.31 -2.58 -1.79
C MET A 18 4.56 -1.10 -2.09
N LYS A 19 4.20 -0.20 -1.17
CA LYS A 19 4.43 1.25 -1.31
C LYS A 19 5.90 1.57 -1.47
N LYS A 20 6.75 1.01 -0.61
CA LYS A 20 8.20 1.21 -0.65
C LYS A 20 8.77 0.72 -2.00
N THR A 21 8.39 -0.47 -2.43
CA THR A 21 8.84 -1.04 -3.71
C THR A 21 8.38 -0.21 -4.91
N ALA A 22 7.11 0.20 -4.95
CA ALA A 22 6.57 1.04 -6.02
C ALA A 22 7.24 2.43 -6.08
N LYS A 23 7.54 3.02 -4.92
CA LYS A 23 8.27 4.29 -4.84
C LYS A 23 9.71 4.14 -5.36
N THR A 24 10.42 3.09 -4.93
CA THR A 24 11.76 2.79 -5.44
C THR A 24 11.76 2.61 -6.96
N LEU A 25 10.80 1.86 -7.50
CA LEU A 25 10.64 1.67 -8.94
C LEU A 25 10.38 3.00 -9.67
N HIS A 26 9.47 3.83 -9.14
CA HIS A 26 9.17 5.15 -9.68
C HIS A 26 10.42 6.04 -9.75
N ASP A 27 11.19 6.08 -8.66
CA ASP A 27 12.36 6.96 -8.52
C ASP A 27 13.52 6.50 -9.43
N GLN A 28 13.69 5.18 -9.63
CA GLN A 28 14.68 4.60 -10.54
C GLN A 28 14.28 4.69 -12.03
N ALA A 29 12.99 4.86 -12.33
CA ALA A 29 12.44 4.87 -13.68
C ALA A 29 12.45 6.26 -14.35
N ALA A 30 13.24 7.23 -13.87
CA ALA A 30 13.27 8.59 -14.40
C ALA A 30 13.56 8.65 -15.92
N SER A 31 14.36 7.73 -16.44
CA SER A 31 14.68 7.60 -17.87
C SER A 31 13.68 6.75 -18.67
N PHE A 32 12.68 6.15 -18.01
CA PHE A 32 11.68 5.28 -18.63
C PHE A 32 10.25 5.78 -18.33
N PRO A 33 9.75 6.77 -19.09
CA PRO A 33 8.47 7.44 -18.79
C PRO A 33 7.27 6.50 -18.65
N ALA A 34 7.24 5.40 -19.42
CA ALA A 34 6.17 4.40 -19.33
C ALA A 34 6.18 3.68 -17.97
N VAL A 35 7.37 3.32 -17.48
CA VAL A 35 7.56 2.65 -16.18
C VAL A 35 7.22 3.63 -15.05
N GLN A 36 7.70 4.87 -15.13
CA GLN A 36 7.38 5.91 -14.14
C GLN A 36 5.86 6.14 -14.04
N LYS A 37 5.16 6.30 -15.17
CA LYS A 37 3.68 6.46 -15.19
C LYS A 37 2.95 5.24 -14.61
N ASN A 38 3.42 4.03 -14.89
CA ASN A 38 2.86 2.81 -14.29
C ASN A 38 3.06 2.80 -12.78
N ALA A 39 4.26 3.15 -12.29
CA ALA A 39 4.56 3.22 -10.87
C ALA A 39 3.71 4.29 -10.17
N THR A 40 3.45 5.44 -10.80
CA THR A 40 2.51 6.47 -10.29
C THR A 40 1.09 5.91 -10.12
N ARG A 41 0.57 5.17 -11.11
CA ARG A 41 -0.77 4.53 -11.01
C ARG A 41 -0.83 3.50 -9.88
N ILE A 42 0.21 2.67 -9.75
CA ILE A 42 0.31 1.69 -8.67
C ILE A 42 0.31 2.38 -7.31
N LEU A 43 1.08 3.47 -7.15
CA LEU A 43 1.10 4.26 -5.92
C LEU A 43 -0.28 4.84 -5.56
N ALA A 44 -1.06 5.29 -6.56
CA ALA A 44 -2.43 5.74 -6.33
C ALA A 44 -3.35 4.62 -5.83
N SER A 45 -3.26 3.42 -6.44
CA SER A 45 -4.02 2.25 -5.96
C SER A 45 -3.60 1.85 -4.54
N ILE A 46 -2.30 1.87 -4.24
CA ILE A 46 -1.79 1.59 -2.89
C ILE A 46 -2.33 2.60 -1.88
N LYS A 47 -2.42 3.89 -2.23
CA LYS A 47 -2.98 4.91 -1.33
C LYS A 47 -4.42 4.60 -0.93
N MET A 48 -5.22 4.04 -1.83
CA MET A 48 -6.58 3.57 -1.50
C MET A 48 -6.56 2.39 -0.52
N LEU A 49 -5.61 1.47 -0.67
CA LEU A 49 -5.44 0.36 0.28
C LEU A 49 -5.02 0.85 1.67
N GLU A 50 -4.13 1.85 1.73
CA GLU A 50 -3.75 2.50 3.01
C GLU A 50 -4.98 3.09 3.72
N ILE A 51 -5.85 3.80 2.99
CA ILE A 51 -7.09 4.37 3.56
C ILE A 51 -8.02 3.26 4.08
N ASN A 52 -8.08 2.12 3.40
CA ASN A 52 -8.96 1.03 3.79
C ASN A 52 -8.45 0.21 5.00
N ILE A 53 -7.13 0.08 5.18
CA ILE A 53 -6.55 -0.82 6.20
C ILE A 53 -5.73 -0.08 7.24
N SER A 54 -4.77 0.74 6.82
CA SER A 54 -3.89 1.48 7.74
C SER A 54 -4.68 2.47 8.59
N ASP A 55 -5.66 3.18 8.01
CA ASP A 55 -6.50 4.12 8.76
C ASP A 55 -7.40 3.39 9.77
N ILE A 56 -7.87 2.16 9.47
CA ILE A 56 -8.65 1.34 10.41
C ILE A 56 -7.79 0.92 11.62
N ILE A 57 -6.53 0.54 11.39
CA ILE A 57 -5.60 0.20 12.46
C ILE A 57 -5.37 1.43 13.36
N ASP A 58 -5.10 2.59 12.76
CA ASP A 58 -4.88 3.84 13.50
C ASP A 58 -6.09 4.24 14.36
N LEU A 59 -7.31 4.01 13.88
CA LEU A 59 -8.54 4.25 14.65
C LEU A 59 -8.69 3.26 15.82
N ASN A 60 -8.35 1.99 15.62
CA ASN A 60 -8.41 0.97 16.67
C ASN A 60 -7.32 1.17 17.75
N SER A 61 -6.16 1.72 17.40
CA SER A 61 -5.08 2.02 18.36
C SER A 61 -5.33 3.26 19.22
N LYS A 62 -6.34 4.07 18.92
CA LYS A 62 -6.70 5.30 19.66
C LYS A 62 -7.88 5.13 20.63
N LYS A 63 -8.38 3.91 20.79
CA LYS A 63 -9.40 3.52 21.77
C LYS A 63 -8.75 2.89 22.99
#